data_AF-W6N1S3-F1
#
_entry.id   AF-W6N1S3-F1
#
_cell.length_a   1.000
_cell.length_b   1.000
_cell.length_c   1.000
_cell.angle_alpha   90.00
_cell.angle_beta   90.00
_cell.angle_gamma   90.00
#
_symmetry.space_group_name_H-M   'P 1'
#
loop_
_entity.id
_entity.type
_entity.pdbx_description
1 polymer ?
#
loop_
_entity_poly.entity_id
_entity_poly.type
_entity_poly.pdbx_seq_one_letter_code
_entity_poly.pdbx_strand_id
1 'polypeptide(L)'
;MKSSNMSNYNSAFKVEDIQQCRENLLTKLNLYINGSIEYQSEGDINKHFLNLKDFRIYYEKSYIYYDKDNDIFKLEYIINNKPYREESYEYKIEKGQMKYGCINYSY
;
A
#
# COMPACT_ATOMS: atom_id res chain seq x y z
N MET A 1 -7.88 41.11 -23.55
CA MET A 1 -8.17 40.37 -22.30
C MET A 1 -7.69 38.94 -22.49
N LYS A 2 -6.62 38.53 -21.79
CA LYS A 2 -6.21 37.11 -21.73
C LYS A 2 -7.14 36.41 -20.75
N SER A 3 -8.07 35.59 -21.24
CA SER A 3 -8.85 34.69 -20.41
C SER A 3 -7.93 33.59 -19.91
N SER A 4 -7.57 33.65 -18.63
CA SER A 4 -6.66 32.72 -17.97
C SER A 4 -7.25 31.31 -17.98
N ASN A 5 -6.45 30.33 -18.44
CA ASN A 5 -6.67 28.89 -18.30
C ASN A 5 -6.63 28.44 -16.83
N MET A 6 -7.47 29.03 -15.97
CA MET A 6 -7.44 28.83 -14.52
C MET A 6 -7.96 27.45 -14.11
N SER A 7 -8.68 26.76 -15.00
CA SER A 7 -9.16 25.38 -14.79
C SER A 7 -8.04 24.33 -14.82
N ASN A 8 -6.97 24.57 -15.59
CA ASN A 8 -5.87 23.60 -15.78
C ASN A 8 -4.75 23.74 -14.74
N TYR A 9 -4.75 24.84 -13.97
CA TYR A 9 -3.71 25.07 -12.97
C TYR A 9 -3.91 24.13 -11.76
N ASN A 10 -5.15 23.94 -11.29
CA ASN A 10 -5.42 23.13 -10.10
C ASN A 10 -5.30 21.61 -10.31
N SER A 11 -5.51 21.10 -11.52
CA SER A 11 -5.34 19.68 -11.82
C SER A 11 -3.87 19.24 -11.79
N ALA A 12 -2.93 20.16 -12.01
CA ALA A 12 -1.49 19.86 -11.97
C ALA A 12 -0.95 19.62 -10.56
N PHE A 13 -1.70 20.00 -9.51
CA PHE A 13 -1.30 19.85 -8.10
C PHE A 13 -2.07 18.75 -7.36
N LYS A 14 -2.94 18.00 -8.05
CA LYS A 14 -3.70 16.91 -7.43
C LYS A 14 -3.01 15.57 -7.72
N VAL A 15 -2.54 14.90 -6.67
CA VAL A 15 -2.15 13.49 -6.75
C VAL A 15 -3.44 12.68 -6.95
N GLU A 16 -3.41 11.69 -7.84
CA GLU A 16 -4.56 10.80 -8.05
C GLU A 16 -4.95 10.13 -6.73
N ASP A 17 -6.26 10.07 -6.43
CA ASP A 17 -6.76 9.60 -5.13
C ASP A 17 -6.25 8.16 -4.81
N ILE A 18 -6.11 7.31 -5.84
CA ILE A 18 -5.54 5.96 -5.74
C ILE A 18 -4.05 6.01 -5.40
N GLN A 19 -3.27 6.86 -6.08
CA GLN A 19 -1.84 7.00 -5.82
C GLN A 19 -1.59 7.47 -4.39
N GLN A 20 -2.33 8.48 -3.93
CA GLN A 20 -2.22 8.97 -2.56
C GLN A 20 -2.57 7.87 -1.55
N CYS A 21 -3.67 7.14 -1.78
CA CYS A 21 -4.07 6.03 -0.91
C CYS A 21 -2.98 4.96 -0.82
N ARG A 22 -2.43 4.54 -1.97
CA ARG A 22 -1.34 3.57 -2.08
C ARG A 22 -0.09 3.99 -1.29
N GLU A 23 0.39 5.21 -1.54
CA GLU A 23 1.60 5.73 -0.90
C GLU A 23 1.42 5.80 0.62
N ASN A 24 0.24 6.21 1.11
CA ASN A 24 -0.05 6.23 2.53
C ASN A 24 -0.06 4.83 3.15
N LEU A 25 -0.70 3.86 2.50
CA LEU A 25 -0.78 2.49 3.02
C LEU A 25 0.58 1.80 3.04
N LEU A 26 1.38 1.92 1.96
CA LEU A 26 2.74 1.37 1.91
C LEU A 26 3.67 2.06 2.91
N THR A 27 3.52 3.38 3.12
CA THR A 27 4.27 4.11 4.14
C THR A 27 3.93 3.62 5.54
N LYS A 28 2.64 3.47 5.86
CA LYS A 28 2.21 2.95 7.16
C LYS A 28 2.66 1.50 7.38
N LEU A 29 2.63 0.66 6.35
CA LEU A 29 3.14 -0.70 6.43
C LEU A 29 4.64 -0.71 6.75
N ASN A 30 5.44 0.10 6.05
CA ASN A 30 6.86 0.25 6.34
C ASN A 30 7.13 0.72 7.77
N LEU A 31 6.37 1.71 8.25
CA LEU A 31 6.50 2.19 9.63
C LEU A 31 6.17 1.09 10.64
N TYR A 32 5.12 0.30 10.39
CA TYR A 32 4.76 -0.82 11.24
C TYR A 32 5.87 -1.87 11.28
N ILE A 33 6.37 -2.30 10.11
CA ILE A 33 7.39 -3.33 10.00
C ILE A 33 8.69 -2.87 10.68
N ASN A 34 9.18 -1.67 10.36
CA ASN A 34 10.41 -1.14 10.94
C ASN A 34 10.30 -0.84 12.44
N GLY A 35 9.09 -0.59 12.94
CA GLY A 35 8.84 -0.32 14.35
C GLY A 35 8.52 -1.55 15.19
N SER A 36 8.15 -2.67 14.56
CA SER A 36 7.58 -3.83 15.26
C SER A 36 8.31 -5.15 15.01
N ILE A 37 9.16 -5.21 13.98
CA ILE A 37 9.80 -6.45 13.54
C ILE A 37 11.31 -6.21 13.42
N GLU A 38 12.09 -6.94 14.19
CA GLU A 38 13.51 -7.12 13.90
C GLU A 38 13.64 -8.17 12.80
N TYR A 39 14.12 -7.77 11.61
CA TYR A 39 14.20 -8.65 10.46
C TYR A 39 15.58 -8.59 9.80
N GLN A 40 16.04 -9.72 9.28
CA GLN A 40 17.24 -9.83 8.43
C GLN A 40 16.90 -10.46 7.07
N SER A 41 15.77 -11.16 6.97
CA SER A 41 15.30 -11.88 5.78
C SER A 41 13.79 -11.82 5.63
N GLU A 42 13.29 -12.15 4.44
CA GLU A 42 11.86 -12.21 4.13
C GLU A 42 11.14 -13.26 4.99
N GLY A 43 11.86 -14.31 5.40
CA GLY A 43 11.34 -15.34 6.32
C GLY A 43 10.97 -14.80 7.70
N ASP A 44 11.70 -13.79 8.20
CA ASP A 44 11.37 -13.14 9.48
C ASP A 44 10.05 -12.38 9.40
N ILE A 45 9.85 -11.68 8.28
CA ILE A 45 8.61 -10.97 7.95
C ILE A 45 7.45 -11.96 7.82
N ASN A 46 7.60 -12.99 6.98
CA ASN A 46 6.59 -14.02 6.78
C ASN A 46 6.16 -14.66 8.11
N LYS A 47 7.13 -15.08 8.93
CA LYS A 47 6.88 -15.68 10.24
C LYS A 47 6.10 -14.74 11.17
N HIS A 48 6.42 -13.45 11.17
CA HIS A 48 5.67 -12.47 11.97
C HIS A 48 4.21 -12.41 11.55
N PHE A 49 3.94 -12.22 10.25
CA PHE A 49 2.58 -12.06 9.76
C PHE A 49 1.74 -13.35 9.79
N LEU A 50 2.37 -14.53 9.64
CA LEU A 50 1.69 -15.81 9.83
C LEU A 50 1.07 -15.94 11.23
N ASN A 51 1.70 -15.35 12.26
CA ASN A 51 1.23 -15.41 13.65
C ASN A 51 0.17 -14.35 13.98
N LEU A 52 0.01 -13.30 13.16
CA LEU A 52 -1.00 -12.28 13.38
C LEU A 52 -2.38 -12.77 12.95
N LYS A 53 -3.39 -12.52 13.78
CA LYS A 53 -4.78 -12.72 13.41
C LYS A 53 -5.35 -11.40 12.89
N ASP A 54 -5.94 -11.42 11.70
CA ASP A 54 -6.67 -10.30 11.10
C ASP A 54 -5.87 -8.98 10.98
N PHE A 55 -4.58 -9.07 10.64
CA PHE A 55 -3.75 -7.88 10.43
C PHE A 55 -4.28 -7.00 9.29
N ARG A 56 -4.57 -5.74 9.60
CA ARG A 56 -4.97 -4.72 8.63
C ARG A 56 -4.41 -3.35 9.03
N ILE A 57 -3.86 -2.63 8.06
CA ILE A 57 -3.51 -1.23 8.20
C ILE A 57 -4.44 -0.41 7.31
N TYR A 58 -5.03 0.63 7.88
CA TYR A 58 -6.05 1.43 7.22
C TYR A 58 -5.55 2.82 6.81
N TYR A 59 -6.08 3.30 5.68
CA TYR A 59 -6.06 4.70 5.28
C TYR A 59 -7.45 5.03 4.73
N GLU A 60 -8.17 5.91 5.43
CA GLU A 60 -9.60 6.10 5.25
C GLU A 60 -10.35 4.75 5.33
N LYS A 61 -11.02 4.33 4.24
CA LYS A 61 -11.73 3.05 4.16
C LYS A 61 -10.95 1.96 3.43
N SER A 62 -9.86 2.32 2.75
CA SER A 62 -8.96 1.40 2.10
C SER A 62 -7.99 0.79 3.09
N TYR A 63 -7.46 -0.39 2.79
CA TYR A 63 -6.56 -1.07 3.70
C TYR A 63 -5.57 -1.98 2.99
N ILE A 64 -4.46 -2.25 3.68
CA ILE A 64 -3.48 -3.25 3.31
C ILE A 64 -3.52 -4.38 4.34
N TYR A 65 -3.47 -5.61 3.86
CA TYR A 65 -3.45 -6.83 4.66
C TYR A 65 -2.45 -7.81 4.09
N TYR A 66 -2.14 -8.85 4.87
CA TYR A 66 -1.20 -9.89 4.48
C TYR A 66 -1.95 -11.16 4.08
N ASP A 67 -1.74 -11.61 2.84
CA ASP A 67 -2.26 -12.87 2.30
C ASP A 67 -1.28 -13.99 2.61
N LYS A 68 -1.63 -14.80 3.62
CA LYS A 68 -0.79 -15.86 4.15
C LYS A 68 -0.59 -17.01 3.18
N ASP A 69 -1.56 -17.26 2.31
CA ASP A 69 -1.51 -18.40 1.40
C ASP A 69 -0.53 -18.15 0.25
N ASN A 70 -0.32 -16.88 -0.09
CA ASN A 70 0.50 -16.45 -1.21
C ASN A 70 1.79 -15.71 -0.80
N ASP A 71 2.01 -15.45 0.50
CA ASP A 71 3.16 -14.70 1.02
C ASP A 71 3.31 -13.28 0.41
N ILE A 72 2.19 -12.56 0.31
CA ILE A 72 2.14 -11.22 -0.31
C ILE A 72 1.30 -10.26 0.52
N PHE A 73 1.50 -8.96 0.28
CA PHE A 73 0.58 -7.93 0.77
C PHE A 73 -0.47 -7.62 -0.28
N LYS A 74 -1.72 -7.48 0.15
CA LYS A 74 -2.84 -7.07 -0.69
C LYS A 74 -3.40 -5.75 -0.20
N LEU A 75 -3.65 -4.85 -1.13
CA LEU A 75 -4.16 -3.52 -0.89
C LEU A 75 -5.53 -3.39 -1.55
N GLU A 76 -6.58 -3.25 -0.76
CA GLU A 76 -7.94 -3.07 -1.22
C GLU A 76 -8.34 -1.60 -1.15
N TYR A 77 -8.75 -1.06 -2.30
CA TYR A 77 -9.19 0.32 -2.46
C TYR A 77 -10.71 0.41 -2.31
N ILE A 78 -11.17 1.22 -1.35
CA ILE A 78 -12.59 1.53 -1.17
C ILE A 78 -12.82 3.00 -1.53
N ILE A 79 -13.43 3.23 -2.69
CA ILE A 79 -13.74 4.58 -3.20
C ILE A 79 -15.25 4.76 -3.21
N ASN A 80 -15.75 5.88 -2.66
CA ASN A 80 -17.19 6.14 -2.54
C ASN A 80 -17.98 5.00 -1.88
N ASN A 81 -17.41 4.41 -0.82
CA ASN A 81 -17.98 3.27 -0.07
C ASN A 81 -18.18 1.98 -0.86
N LYS A 82 -17.49 1.82 -1.99
CA LYS A 82 -17.55 0.61 -2.81
C LYS A 82 -16.14 0.05 -3.02
N PRO A 83 -15.98 -1.29 -3.03
CA PRO A 83 -14.78 -1.92 -3.55
C PRO A 83 -14.50 -1.40 -4.96
N TYR A 84 -13.29 -0.93 -5.18
CA TYR A 84 -12.89 -0.32 -6.45
C TYR A 84 -11.82 -1.15 -7.16
N ARG A 85 -10.75 -1.53 -6.45
CA ARG A 85 -9.61 -2.25 -7.01
C ARG A 85 -8.89 -3.01 -5.90
N GLU A 86 -8.17 -4.07 -6.27
CA GLU A 86 -7.17 -4.71 -5.42
C GLU A 86 -5.81 -4.71 -6.12
N GLU A 87 -4.74 -4.51 -5.34
CA GLU A 87 -3.35 -4.62 -5.77
C GLU A 87 -2.60 -5.63 -4.92
N SER A 88 -1.77 -6.44 -5.57
CA SER A 88 -0.93 -7.46 -4.94
C SER A 88 0.54 -7.07 -5.00
N TYR A 89 1.24 -7.20 -3.87
CA TYR A 89 2.63 -6.80 -3.69
C TYR A 89 3.47 -7.95 -3.15
N GLU A 90 4.47 -8.34 -3.92
CA GLU A 90 5.63 -9.05 -3.38
C GLU A 90 6.51 -8.08 -2.61
N TYR A 91 7.34 -8.62 -1.72
CA TYR A 91 8.32 -7.85 -0.99
C TYR A 91 9.68 -8.54 -0.95
N LYS A 92 10.73 -7.73 -0.85
CA LYS A 92 12.12 -8.17 -0.68
C LYS A 92 12.86 -7.25 0.26
N ILE A 93 13.89 -7.77 0.90
CA ILE A 93 14.83 -7.00 1.71
C ILE A 93 16.10 -6.78 0.91
N GLU A 94 16.31 -5.53 0.52
CA GLU A 94 17.51 -5.10 -0.19
C GLU A 94 18.27 -4.09 0.66
N LYS A 95 19.53 -4.40 0.99
CA LYS A 95 20.39 -3.53 1.81
C LYS A 95 19.74 -3.13 3.15
N GLY A 96 19.05 -4.09 3.79
CA GLY A 96 18.34 -3.89 5.06
C GLY A 96 17.02 -3.12 4.95
N GLN A 97 16.60 -2.74 3.73
CA GLN A 97 15.35 -2.03 3.51
C GLN A 97 14.32 -2.91 2.83
N MET A 98 13.08 -2.83 3.29
CA MET A 98 11.97 -3.45 2.61
C MET A 98 11.61 -2.71 1.32
N LYS A 99 11.47 -3.46 0.24
CA LYS A 99 11.02 -3.01 -1.07
C LYS A 99 9.76 -3.78 -1.45
N TYR A 100 8.84 -3.11 -2.12
CA TYR A 100 7.61 -3.72 -2.62
C TYR A 100 7.59 -3.68 -4.14
N GLY A 101 7.27 -4.81 -4.75
CA GLY A 101 7.02 -4.93 -6.18
C GLY A 101 5.55 -5.23 -6.41
N CYS A 102 4.83 -4.37 -7.12
CA CYS A 102 3.46 -4.67 -7.51
C CYS A 102 3.46 -5.76 -8.59
N ILE A 103 2.80 -6.88 -8.31
CA ILE A 103 2.80 -8.07 -9.19
C ILE A 103 1.45 -8.31 -9.88
N ASN A 104 0.35 -7.76 -9.36
CA ASN A 104 -0.93 -7.87 -10.01
C ASN A 104 -1.86 -6.69 -9.68
N TYR A 105 -2.71 -6.36 -10.64
CA TYR A 105 -3.82 -5.44 -10.53
C TYR A 105 -5.08 -6.14 -11.02
N SER A 106 -6.03 -6.46 -10.13
CA SER A 106 -7.35 -6.93 -10.55
C SER A 106 -8.27 -5.73 -10.80
N TYR A 107 -8.86 -5.68 -11.99
CA TYR A 107 -9.89 -4.72 -12.42
C TYR A 107 -11.29 -5.24 -12.11
#